data_AF-A0A850BG82-F1
#
_entry.id   AF-A0A850BG82-F1
#
_cell.length_a   1.000
_cell.length_b   1.000
_cell.length_c   1.000
_cell.angle_alpha   90.00
_cell.angle_beta   90.00
_cell.angle_gamma   90.00
#
_symmetry.space_group_name_H-M   'P 1'
#
loop_
_entity.id
_entity.type
_entity.pdbx_description
1 polymer ?
#
loop_
_entity_poly.entity_id
_entity_poly.type
_entity_poly.pdbx_seq_one_letter_code
_entity_poly.pdbx_strand_id
1 'polypeptide(L)'
;MKPHRGHRSSLRIAAALVVSVAAAFTTASSIGSAEPEQPVPAQVPCGSPGSPPCPLQAWMRGNVGRPLATNNMKALADGLERTATLSPDPTWTSWKTFATQGAAAARKGDITGARASCKSCHDAWREAYKAKYRTRPVPR
;
A
#
# COMPACT_ATOMS: atom_id res chain seq x y z
N MET A 1 -28.42 -32.93 9.15
CA MET A 1 -27.30 -33.73 8.58
C MET A 1 -27.82 -34.51 7.39
N LYS A 2 -27.25 -34.30 6.20
CA LYS A 2 -27.61 -34.98 4.95
C LYS A 2 -26.29 -35.25 4.21
N PRO A 3 -25.88 -36.52 4.03
CA PRO A 3 -24.66 -36.84 3.32
C PRO A 3 -24.99 -37.26 1.89
N HIS A 4 -24.35 -36.68 0.87
CA HIS A 4 -24.16 -37.41 -0.39
C HIS A 4 -22.79 -37.07 -1.01
N ARG A 5 -21.98 -38.12 -1.03
CA ARG A 5 -20.68 -38.28 -1.66
C ARG A 5 -20.93 -38.74 -3.11
N GLY A 6 -20.26 -38.12 -4.08
CA GLY A 6 -20.16 -38.55 -5.48
C GLY A 6 -19.04 -37.72 -6.12
N HIS A 7 -17.79 -38.19 -6.26
CA HIS A 7 -17.18 -39.35 -6.93
C HIS A 7 -17.01 -39.17 -8.44
N ARG A 8 -15.73 -39.14 -8.85
CA ARG A 8 -15.16 -39.48 -10.18
C ARG A 8 -15.35 -38.40 -11.27
N SER A 9 -14.43 -38.19 -12.22
CA SER A 9 -13.35 -39.05 -12.70
C SER A 9 -12.34 -38.28 -13.58
N SER A 10 -11.09 -38.74 -13.52
CA SER A 10 -10.20 -39.02 -14.66
C SER A 10 -9.71 -37.87 -15.57
N LEU A 11 -8.48 -37.45 -15.27
CA LEU A 11 -7.28 -37.53 -16.13
C LEU A 11 -7.53 -37.82 -17.63
N ARG A 12 -7.11 -36.90 -18.51
CA ARG A 12 -6.67 -37.22 -19.87
C ARG A 12 -5.31 -36.61 -20.13
N ILE A 13 -4.36 -37.50 -20.36
CA ILE A 13 -3.02 -37.30 -20.88
C ILE A 13 -3.15 -36.91 -22.36
N ALA A 14 -2.39 -35.92 -22.82
CA ALA A 14 -1.95 -35.85 -24.21
C ALA A 14 -0.60 -35.11 -24.25
N ALA A 15 0.46 -35.91 -24.36
CA ALA A 15 1.77 -35.45 -24.76
C ALA A 15 1.78 -35.20 -26.26
N ALA A 16 2.38 -34.10 -26.70
CA ALA A 16 2.83 -33.93 -28.08
C ALA A 16 4.15 -33.16 -28.09
N LEU A 17 5.20 -33.90 -28.43
CA LEU A 17 6.51 -33.41 -28.86
C LEU A 17 6.36 -32.51 -30.09
N VAL A 18 7.02 -31.35 -30.08
CA VAL A 18 7.37 -30.65 -31.33
C VAL A 18 8.75 -30.00 -31.20
N VAL A 19 9.72 -30.73 -31.76
CA VAL A 19 10.88 -30.32 -32.56
C VAL A 19 11.48 -28.92 -32.34
N SER A 20 12.74 -28.93 -31.90
CA SER A 20 13.68 -27.80 -31.86
C SER A 20 13.97 -27.22 -33.24
N VAL A 21 14.00 -25.89 -33.34
CA VAL A 21 14.74 -25.16 -34.38
C VAL A 21 15.71 -24.22 -33.68
N ALA A 22 17.01 -24.52 -33.80
CA ALA A 22 18.08 -23.62 -33.43
C ALA A 22 18.24 -22.57 -34.53
N ALA A 23 18.07 -21.29 -34.18
CA ALA A 23 18.52 -20.17 -35.00
C ALA A 23 19.46 -19.32 -34.13
N ALA A 24 20.73 -19.32 -34.50
CA ALA A 24 21.75 -18.43 -33.95
C ALA A 24 21.41 -16.98 -34.33
N PHE A 25 21.21 -16.13 -33.32
CA PHE A 25 21.17 -14.68 -33.51
C PHE A 25 22.35 -14.02 -32.81
N THR A 26 23.14 -13.37 -33.65
CA THR A 26 24.30 -12.53 -33.39
C THR A 26 23.93 -11.19 -32.76
N THR A 27 24.91 -10.60 -32.07
CA THR A 27 25.03 -9.22 -31.54
C THR A 27 24.22 -8.86 -30.29
N ALA A 28 24.91 -8.93 -29.14
CA ALA A 28 24.52 -8.29 -27.90
C ALA A 28 24.78 -6.77 -28.01
N SER A 29 23.73 -6.01 -28.33
CA SER A 29 23.69 -4.57 -28.08
C SER A 29 23.09 -4.35 -26.69
N SER A 30 23.93 -3.99 -25.73
CA SER A 30 23.50 -3.50 -24.42
C SER A 30 22.95 -2.08 -24.55
N ILE A 31 21.78 -1.96 -25.18
CA ILE A 31 20.92 -0.78 -25.03
C ILE A 31 20.18 -0.96 -23.71
N GLY A 32 20.57 -0.16 -22.72
CA GLY A 32 19.85 -0.04 -21.47
C GLY A 32 18.37 0.16 -21.77
N SER A 33 17.53 -0.73 -21.24
CA SER A 33 16.09 -0.54 -21.24
C SER A 33 15.79 0.70 -20.42
N ALA A 34 15.67 1.84 -21.12
CA ALA A 34 14.79 2.89 -20.66
C ALA A 34 13.39 2.27 -20.65
N GLU A 35 12.95 1.87 -19.46
CA GLU A 35 11.56 1.48 -19.23
C GLU A 35 10.69 2.62 -19.78
N PRO A 36 9.73 2.34 -20.69
CA PRO A 36 8.88 3.38 -21.23
C PRO A 36 8.20 4.09 -20.07
N GLU A 37 8.54 5.36 -19.88
CA GLU A 37 7.97 6.22 -18.85
C GLU A 37 6.47 6.27 -19.10
N GLN A 38 5.72 5.48 -18.33
CA GLN A 38 4.28 5.41 -18.47
C GLN A 38 3.72 6.81 -18.26
N PRO A 39 2.87 7.33 -19.18
CA PRO A 39 2.32 8.65 -19.05
C PRO A 39 1.59 8.73 -17.71
N VAL A 40 2.10 9.59 -16.82
CA VAL A 40 1.50 9.80 -15.50
C VAL A 40 0.10 10.38 -15.76
N PRO A 41 -0.98 9.66 -15.43
CA PRO A 41 -2.32 10.12 -15.74
C PRO A 41 -2.57 11.50 -15.10
N ALA A 42 -3.25 12.37 -15.86
CA ALA A 42 -3.61 13.71 -15.39
C ALA A 42 -4.28 13.61 -14.01
N GLN A 43 -3.71 14.32 -13.05
CA GLN A 43 -4.07 14.21 -11.64
C GLN A 43 -5.50 14.75 -11.42
N VAL A 44 -6.46 13.86 -11.19
CA VAL A 44 -7.84 14.25 -10.87
C VAL A 44 -7.85 15.05 -9.55
N PRO A 45 -8.55 16.19 -9.49
CA PRO A 45 -8.73 16.93 -8.24
C PRO A 45 -9.29 16.01 -7.13
N CYS A 46 -8.63 15.97 -5.98
CA CYS A 46 -8.97 15.07 -4.87
C CYS A 46 -9.05 15.81 -3.52
N GLY A 47 -9.70 15.24 -2.51
CA GLY A 47 -9.59 15.68 -1.12
C GLY A 47 -10.41 16.91 -0.72
N SER A 48 -11.11 17.56 -1.65
CA SER A 48 -12.15 18.56 -1.33
C SER A 48 -13.48 17.87 -0.98
N PRO A 49 -14.39 18.53 -0.25
CA PRO A 49 -15.74 18.02 -0.04
C PRO A 49 -16.43 17.68 -1.37
N GLY A 50 -17.06 16.50 -1.46
CA GLY A 50 -17.67 16.01 -2.69
C GLY A 50 -16.70 15.43 -3.74
N SER A 51 -15.38 15.55 -3.53
CA SER A 51 -14.35 14.94 -4.40
C SER A 51 -13.88 13.59 -3.85
N PRO A 52 -13.32 12.71 -4.69
CA PRO A 52 -12.68 11.49 -4.21
C PRO A 52 -11.54 11.82 -3.23
N PRO A 53 -11.28 10.98 -2.21
CA PRO A 53 -10.14 11.17 -1.34
C PRO A 53 -8.82 11.09 -2.11
N CYS A 54 -7.85 11.89 -1.70
CA CYS A 54 -6.49 11.78 -2.23
C CYS A 54 -5.85 10.43 -1.87
N PRO A 55 -4.85 9.92 -2.63
CA PRO A 55 -4.36 8.54 -2.47
C PRO A 55 -3.97 8.18 -1.02
N LEU A 56 -3.11 8.96 -0.36
CA LEU A 56 -2.75 8.69 1.04
C LEU A 56 -3.95 8.87 2.00
N GLN A 57 -4.83 9.83 1.74
CA GLN A 57 -6.03 10.03 2.56
C GLN A 57 -6.96 8.81 2.48
N ALA A 58 -7.18 8.25 1.29
CA ALA A 58 -7.98 7.05 1.08
C ALA A 58 -7.36 5.86 1.83
N TRP A 59 -6.05 5.67 1.67
CA TRP A 59 -5.31 4.62 2.36
C TRP A 59 -5.37 4.75 3.88
N MET A 60 -5.14 5.94 4.43
CA MET A 60 -5.21 6.21 5.87
C MET A 60 -6.61 5.97 6.43
N ARG A 61 -7.67 6.38 5.73
CA ARG A 61 -9.05 6.12 6.17
C ARG A 61 -9.34 4.62 6.31
N GLY A 62 -8.88 3.81 5.35
CA GLY A 62 -9.09 2.36 5.37
C GLY A 62 -8.23 1.61 6.39
N ASN A 63 -6.96 2.00 6.53
CA ASN A 63 -5.95 1.22 7.26
C ASN A 63 -5.61 1.76 8.65
N VAL A 64 -5.97 3.01 8.97
CA VAL A 64 -5.73 3.63 10.28
C VAL A 64 -7.04 4.14 10.87
N GLY A 65 -7.79 4.95 10.10
CA GLY A 65 -9.05 5.55 10.54
C GLY A 65 -10.13 4.53 10.90
N ARG A 66 -10.39 3.54 10.02
CA ARG A 66 -11.38 2.50 10.28
C ARG A 66 -11.02 1.62 11.49
N PRO A 67 -9.79 1.07 11.61
CA PRO A 67 -9.39 0.35 12.82
C PRO A 67 -9.49 1.17 14.11
N LEU A 68 -9.12 2.46 14.07
CA LEU A 68 -9.27 3.36 15.21
C LEU A 68 -10.75 3.54 15.61
N ALA A 69 -11.63 3.74 14.63
CA ALA A 69 -13.07 3.93 14.87
C ALA A 69 -13.76 2.68 15.43
N THR A 70 -13.28 1.49 15.08
CA THR A 70 -13.84 0.21 15.56
C THR A 70 -13.04 -0.40 16.71
N ASN A 71 -12.14 0.37 17.36
CA ASN A 71 -11.24 -0.09 18.42
C ASN A 71 -10.47 -1.39 18.09
N ASN A 72 -10.17 -1.62 16.80
CA ASN A 72 -9.37 -2.76 16.37
C ASN A 72 -7.88 -2.40 16.53
N MET A 73 -7.40 -2.56 17.76
CA MET A 73 -6.06 -2.13 18.16
C MET A 73 -4.94 -2.86 17.42
N LYS A 74 -5.15 -4.14 17.07
CA LYS A 74 -4.20 -4.89 16.25
C LYS A 74 -4.10 -4.29 14.84
N ALA A 75 -5.22 -4.13 14.15
CA ALA A 75 -5.21 -3.58 12.79
C ALA A 75 -4.74 -2.11 12.78
N LEU A 76 -5.02 -1.35 13.84
CA LEU A 76 -4.48 0.00 14.02
C LEU A 76 -2.95 -0.01 14.12
N ALA A 77 -2.39 -0.92 14.90
CA ALA A 77 -0.94 -1.07 15.00
C ALA A 77 -0.32 -1.43 13.65
N ASP A 78 -0.86 -2.42 12.93
CA ASP A 78 -0.37 -2.85 11.61
C ASP A 78 -0.42 -1.69 10.60
N GLY A 79 -1.51 -0.91 10.59
CA GLY A 79 -1.64 0.28 9.75
C GLY A 79 -0.67 1.40 10.10
N LEU A 80 -0.37 1.62 11.38
CA LEU A 80 0.59 2.63 11.82
C LEU A 80 2.04 2.21 11.53
N GLU A 81 2.37 0.92 11.58
CA GLU A 81 3.68 0.42 11.11
C GLU A 81 3.87 0.66 9.62
N ARG A 82 2.85 0.36 8.80
CA ARG A 82 2.91 0.68 7.37
C ARG A 82 3.06 2.18 7.15
N THR A 83 2.31 3.01 7.90
CA THR A 83 2.41 4.48 7.86
C THR A 83 3.84 4.97 8.06
N ALA A 84 4.60 4.33 8.95
CA ALA A 84 5.99 4.69 9.24
C ALA A 84 6.93 4.56 8.03
N THR A 85 6.52 3.81 7.00
CA THR A 85 7.27 3.62 5.73
C THR A 85 6.82 4.55 4.61
N LEU A 86 5.75 5.34 4.82
CA LEU A 86 5.11 6.13 3.78
C LEU A 86 5.59 7.59 3.73
N SER A 87 6.62 7.96 4.50
CA SER A 87 7.18 9.32 4.41
C SER A 87 7.60 9.63 2.96
N PRO A 88 7.15 10.76 2.37
CA PRO A 88 7.58 11.16 1.04
C PRO A 88 8.99 11.75 1.03
N ASP A 89 9.49 12.18 2.20
CA ASP A 89 10.72 12.93 2.35
C ASP A 89 11.56 12.26 3.46
N PRO A 90 12.79 11.84 3.17
CA PRO A 90 13.65 11.19 4.16
C PRO A 90 14.06 12.12 5.31
N THR A 91 13.98 13.45 5.12
CA THR A 91 14.29 14.44 6.16
C THR A 91 13.18 14.58 7.20
N TRP A 92 11.97 14.06 6.93
CA TRP A 92 10.84 14.08 7.87
C TRP A 92 10.96 12.94 8.88
N THR A 93 12.07 12.88 9.59
CA THR A 93 12.43 11.77 10.48
C THR A 93 11.38 11.53 11.56
N SER A 94 10.73 12.59 12.06
CA SER A 94 9.67 12.48 13.06
C SER A 94 8.39 11.81 12.53
N TRP A 95 8.17 11.73 11.21
CA TRP A 95 7.08 10.95 10.62
C TRP A 95 7.12 9.49 11.05
N LYS A 96 8.27 8.85 10.85
CA LYS A 96 8.49 7.45 11.24
C LYS A 96 8.33 7.30 12.75
N THR A 97 8.93 8.22 13.52
CA THR A 97 8.85 8.21 14.99
C THR A 97 7.42 8.28 15.51
N PHE A 98 6.60 9.22 15.05
CA PHE A 98 5.22 9.32 15.52
C PHE A 98 4.38 8.11 15.10
N ALA A 99 4.57 7.61 13.88
CA ALA A 99 3.86 6.43 13.40
C ALA A 99 4.21 5.17 14.23
N THR A 100 5.51 4.93 14.52
CA THR A 100 5.92 3.77 15.33
C THR A 100 5.51 3.90 16.80
N GLN A 101 5.53 5.11 17.36
CA GLN A 101 4.99 5.38 18.71
C GLN A 101 3.50 5.06 18.79
N GLY A 102 2.72 5.52 17.80
CA GLY A 102 1.30 5.21 17.73
C GLY A 102 1.04 3.72 17.58
N ALA A 103 1.83 3.02 16.77
CA ALA A 103 1.75 1.57 16.63
C ALA A 103 2.07 0.84 17.95
N ALA A 104 3.08 1.30 18.69
CA ALA A 104 3.44 0.75 19.99
C ALA A 104 2.35 0.99 21.05
N ALA A 105 1.74 2.18 21.07
CA ALA A 105 0.59 2.47 21.94
C ALA A 105 -0.60 1.57 21.58
N ALA A 106 -0.91 1.44 20.28
CA ALA A 106 -1.97 0.57 19.80
C ALA A 106 -1.77 -0.89 20.24
N ARG A 107 -0.55 -1.45 20.12
CA ARG A 107 -0.23 -2.80 20.62
C ARG A 107 -0.45 -2.98 22.12
N LYS A 108 -0.30 -1.92 22.91
CA LYS A 108 -0.54 -1.93 24.36
C LYS A 108 -2.01 -1.73 24.72
N GLY A 109 -2.90 -1.52 23.74
CA GLY A 109 -4.29 -1.12 24.00
C GLY A 109 -4.45 0.34 24.44
N ASP A 110 -3.39 1.14 24.35
CA ASP A 110 -3.39 2.55 24.73
C ASP A 110 -3.94 3.43 23.60
N ILE A 111 -5.26 3.58 23.56
CA ILE A 111 -5.95 4.40 22.55
C ILE A 111 -5.65 5.89 22.71
N THR A 112 -5.41 6.36 23.94
CA THR A 112 -5.08 7.76 24.20
C THR A 112 -3.70 8.09 23.65
N GLY A 113 -2.70 7.24 23.93
CA GLY A 113 -1.36 7.35 23.36
C GLY A 113 -1.37 7.23 21.83
N ALA A 114 -2.14 6.30 21.27
CA ALA A 114 -2.26 6.17 19.81
C ALA A 114 -2.83 7.46 19.17
N ARG A 115 -3.88 8.05 19.76
CA ARG A 115 -4.47 9.32 19.31
C ARG A 115 -3.51 10.50 19.46
N ALA A 116 -2.73 10.54 20.54
CA ALA A 116 -1.70 11.55 20.73
C ALA A 116 -0.65 11.50 19.60
N SER A 117 -0.17 10.30 19.26
CA SER A 117 0.75 10.12 18.11
C SER A 117 0.11 10.52 16.77
N CYS A 118 -1.17 10.22 16.55
CA CYS A 118 -1.90 10.68 15.36
C CYS A 118 -1.92 12.21 15.27
N LYS A 119 -2.15 12.91 16.40
CA LYS A 119 -2.13 14.37 16.47
C LYS A 119 -0.74 14.91 16.14
N SER A 120 0.32 14.41 16.81
CA SER A 120 1.68 14.88 16.58
C SER A 120 2.14 14.72 15.12
N CYS A 121 1.80 13.61 14.47
CA CYS A 121 2.10 13.39 13.05
C CYS A 121 1.35 14.37 12.14
N HIS A 122 0.06 14.58 12.41
CA HIS A 122 -0.75 15.50 11.60
C HIS A 122 -0.35 16.96 11.79
N ASP A 123 -0.06 17.39 13.02
CA ASP A 123 0.37 18.76 13.31
C ASP A 123 1.72 19.07 12.64
N ALA A 124 2.65 18.10 12.65
CA ALA A 124 3.96 18.28 12.04
C ALA A 124 3.91 18.30 10.50
N TRP A 125 3.12 17.42 9.88
CA TRP A 125 3.33 17.07 8.46
C TRP A 125 2.12 17.17 7.55
N ARG A 126 0.89 17.29 8.07
CA ARG A 126 -0.32 17.23 7.23
C ARG A 126 -0.34 18.33 6.18
N GLU A 127 -0.05 19.58 6.57
CA GLU A 127 -0.14 20.72 5.66
C GLU A 127 0.99 20.70 4.62
N ALA A 128 2.22 20.40 5.04
CA ALA A 128 3.33 20.20 4.11
C ALA A 128 3.07 19.06 3.12
N TYR A 129 2.47 17.95 3.58
CA TYR A 129 2.10 16.83 2.71
C TYR A 129 1.03 17.24 1.70
N LYS A 130 -0.02 17.95 2.15
CA LYS A 130 -1.08 18.44 1.26
C LYS A 130 -0.53 19.38 0.18
N ALA A 131 0.44 20.22 0.53
CA ALA A 131 1.05 21.14 -0.41
C ALA A 131 1.90 20.44 -1.48
N LYS A 132 2.71 19.45 -1.08
CA LYS A 132 3.76 18.88 -1.94
C LYS A 132 3.43 17.51 -2.54
N TYR A 133 2.61 16.71 -1.86
CA TYR A 133 2.48 15.28 -2.12
C TYR A 133 1.03 14.78 -2.14
N ARG A 134 0.02 15.67 -2.11
CA ARG A 134 -1.40 15.27 -1.99
C ARG A 134 -1.82 14.23 -3.03
N THR A 135 -1.28 14.29 -4.24
CA THR A 135 -1.63 13.40 -5.33
C THR A 135 -0.65 12.23 -5.51
N ARG A 136 0.37 12.14 -4.65
CA ARG A 136 1.37 11.07 -4.72
C ARG A 136 0.70 9.71 -4.45
N PRO A 137 0.90 8.69 -5.31
CA PRO A 137 0.37 7.35 -5.07
C PRO A 137 0.99 6.75 -3.80
N VAL A 138 0.24 5.88 -3.13
CA VAL A 138 0.76 5.08 -2.00
C VAL A 138 1.48 3.87 -2.59
N PRO A 139 2.77 3.66 -2.27
CA PRO A 139 3.49 2.45 -2.67
C PRO A 139 2.74 1.18 -2.22
N ARG A 140 2.68 0.18 -3.09
CA ARG A 140 2.06 -1.10 -2.78
C ARG A 140 2.93 -1.90 -1.80
#